data_AF-A0A067PX63-F1
#
_entry.id   AF-A0A067PX63-F1
#
_cell.length_a   1.000
_cell.length_b   1.000
_cell.length_c   1.000
_cell.angle_alpha   90.00
_cell.angle_beta   90.00
_cell.angle_gamma   90.00
#
_symmetry.space_group_name_H-M   'P 1'
#
loop_
_entity.id
_entity.type
_entity.pdbx_description
1 polymer ?
#
loop_
_entity_poly.entity_id
_entity_poly.type
_entity_poly.pdbx_seq_one_letter_code
_entity_poly.pdbx_strand_id
1 'polypeptide(L)'
;MDLSDIRSSPNPWPASPLSPSHQSSPQPSQSPFPDQKDVPRSSASQPSPSLSQKRNLTDIVSDKFPEFDHRSVVVNPFDEEAKRDTEFHQKLNEMLLDLMMEFHAWSTARPAQEANQAAETLEREIKAIMDLEKEQGRSSLQSSSVAFFGRPLFRSHVPLSYFILGVVLTCH
;
A
#
# COMPACT_ATOMS: atom_id res chain seq x y z
N MET A 1 -53.48 11.86 -8.49
CA MET A 1 -52.64 11.06 -7.60
C MET A 1 -52.65 9.67 -8.19
N ASP A 2 -51.62 9.34 -8.96
CA ASP A 2 -51.50 8.06 -9.65
C ASP A 2 -50.18 7.44 -9.20
N LEU A 3 -50.26 6.20 -8.72
CA LEU A 3 -49.31 5.55 -7.80
C LEU A 3 -48.66 4.31 -8.46
N SER A 4 -48.35 4.41 -9.77
CA SER A 4 -47.99 3.25 -10.59
C SER A 4 -46.56 3.23 -11.14
N ASP A 5 -45.65 4.10 -10.69
CA ASP A 5 -44.23 3.99 -11.04
C ASP A 5 -43.43 3.28 -9.94
N ILE A 6 -43.76 2.01 -9.72
CA ILE A 6 -42.83 1.02 -9.14
C ILE A 6 -41.85 0.64 -10.26
N ARG A 7 -40.90 1.54 -10.53
CA ARG A 7 -39.78 1.26 -11.43
C ARG A 7 -38.67 0.60 -10.62
N SER A 8 -38.57 -0.70 -10.81
CA SER A 8 -37.43 -1.59 -10.62
C SER A 8 -36.12 -0.90 -10.27
N SER A 9 -35.68 -1.12 -9.03
CA SER A 9 -34.33 -0.86 -8.56
C SER A 9 -33.35 -1.76 -9.32
N PRO A 10 -32.38 -1.23 -10.09
CA PRO A 10 -31.27 -2.03 -10.58
C PRO A 10 -30.28 -2.20 -9.42
N ASN A 11 -30.19 -3.42 -8.90
CA ASN A 11 -29.12 -3.84 -7.98
C ASN A 11 -27.75 -3.62 -8.66
N PRO A 12 -26.87 -2.74 -8.18
CA PRO A 12 -25.52 -2.63 -8.67
C PRO A 12 -24.59 -3.36 -7.71
N TRP A 13 -24.68 -4.69 -7.66
CA TRP A 13 -23.58 -5.47 -7.11
C TRP A 13 -22.58 -5.66 -8.25
N PRO A 14 -21.38 -5.07 -8.21
CA PRO A 14 -20.34 -5.42 -9.15
C PRO A 14 -20.01 -6.91 -8.95
N ALA A 15 -19.97 -7.65 -10.05
CA ALA A 15 -19.50 -9.02 -10.08
C ALA A 15 -18.14 -9.08 -9.39
N SER A 16 -18.05 -9.84 -8.31
CA SER A 16 -16.78 -10.11 -7.64
C SER A 16 -15.83 -10.76 -8.65
N PRO A 17 -14.62 -10.22 -8.84
CA PRO A 17 -13.63 -10.88 -9.67
C PRO A 17 -13.29 -12.24 -9.08
N LEU A 18 -13.22 -13.23 -9.97
CA LEU A 18 -12.80 -14.61 -9.71
C LEU A 18 -11.58 -14.64 -8.78
N SER A 19 -11.75 -15.34 -7.65
CA SER A 19 -10.65 -15.73 -6.77
C SER A 19 -9.58 -16.50 -7.56
N PRO A 20 -8.30 -16.08 -7.55
CA PRO A 20 -7.22 -16.98 -7.83
C PRO A 20 -7.08 -17.91 -6.62
N SER A 21 -7.62 -19.12 -6.74
CA SER A 21 -7.25 -20.23 -5.87
C SER A 21 -5.85 -20.70 -6.27
N HIS A 22 -4.82 -20.03 -5.77
CA HIS A 22 -3.50 -20.62 -5.61
C HIS A 22 -3.04 -20.32 -4.19
N GLN A 23 -3.50 -21.18 -3.29
CA GLN A 23 -2.75 -21.84 -2.23
C GLN A 23 -1.24 -21.52 -2.24
N SER A 24 -0.87 -20.35 -1.75
CA SER A 24 0.45 -20.14 -1.18
C SER A 24 0.37 -20.59 0.27
N SER A 25 0.78 -21.82 0.51
CA SER A 25 1.26 -22.20 1.84
C SER A 25 2.23 -21.11 2.31
N PRO A 26 2.15 -20.63 3.56
CA PRO A 26 3.29 -19.95 4.15
C PRO A 26 4.42 -20.98 4.21
N GLN A 27 5.29 -20.94 3.22
CA GLN A 27 6.61 -21.52 3.34
C GLN A 27 7.24 -20.78 4.53
N PRO A 28 7.63 -21.47 5.62
CA PRO A 28 8.40 -20.83 6.66
C PRO A 28 9.66 -20.32 5.97
N SER A 29 9.76 -18.99 5.85
CA SER A 29 10.96 -18.29 5.46
C SER A 29 12.06 -18.87 6.32
N GLN A 30 12.98 -19.58 5.66
CA GLN A 30 14.23 -20.00 6.25
C GLN A 30 14.87 -18.73 6.77
N SER A 31 14.84 -18.56 8.09
CA SER A 31 15.69 -17.60 8.78
C SER A 31 17.11 -17.82 8.25
N PRO A 32 17.82 -16.78 7.80
CA PRO A 32 19.27 -16.85 7.72
C PRO A 32 19.71 -17.21 9.12
N PHE A 33 20.28 -18.40 9.30
CA PHE A 33 20.95 -18.75 10.54
C PHE A 33 21.89 -17.58 10.86
N PRO A 34 21.68 -16.83 11.96
CA PRO A 34 22.75 -15.98 12.43
C PRO A 34 23.89 -16.93 12.74
N ASP A 35 25.07 -16.58 12.22
CA ASP A 35 26.35 -17.14 12.62
C ASP A 35 26.27 -17.56 14.09
N GLN A 36 26.44 -18.85 14.31
CA GLN A 36 26.51 -19.49 15.60
C GLN A 36 27.78 -18.99 16.28
N LYS A 37 27.75 -17.74 16.71
CA LYS A 37 28.79 -17.07 17.47
C LYS A 37 28.65 -17.58 18.89
N ASP A 38 29.39 -18.66 19.15
CA ASP A 38 29.92 -19.03 20.45
C ASP A 38 29.01 -18.66 21.63
N VAL A 39 27.92 -19.41 21.79
CA VAL A 39 27.37 -19.57 23.13
C VAL A 39 28.50 -20.22 23.93
N PRO A 40 29.05 -19.59 24.97
CA PRO A 40 29.88 -20.32 25.91
C PRO A 40 28.92 -21.33 26.51
N ARG A 41 29.03 -22.56 26.02
CA ARG A 41 28.60 -23.74 26.74
C ARG A 41 29.35 -23.64 28.06
N SER A 42 28.72 -23.03 29.06
CA SER A 42 29.01 -23.32 30.44
C SER A 42 28.65 -24.78 30.61
N SER A 43 29.53 -25.64 30.12
CA SER A 43 29.93 -26.85 30.78
C SER A 43 30.34 -26.41 32.19
N ALA A 44 29.32 -26.24 33.05
CA ALA A 44 29.43 -26.71 34.40
C ALA A 44 29.75 -28.20 34.26
N SER A 45 31.05 -28.47 34.15
CA SER A 45 31.68 -29.72 34.48
C SER A 45 31.26 -30.04 35.90
N GLN A 46 30.07 -30.63 36.03
CA GLN A 46 29.82 -31.47 37.17
C GLN A 46 30.85 -32.59 37.06
N PRO A 47 31.74 -32.75 38.05
CA PRO A 47 32.61 -33.91 38.09
C PRO A 47 31.68 -35.11 38.17
N SER A 48 31.61 -35.88 37.08
CA SER A 48 31.08 -37.23 37.12
C SER A 48 31.95 -38.00 38.11
N PRO A 49 31.45 -38.41 39.29
CA PRO A 49 32.15 -39.42 40.05
C PRO A 49 31.92 -40.72 39.28
N SER A 50 32.92 -41.04 38.46
CA SER A 50 33.22 -42.43 38.15
C SER A 50 33.31 -43.17 39.47
N LEU A 51 32.40 -44.12 39.68
CA LEU A 51 32.62 -45.39 40.36
C LEU A 51 31.28 -46.13 40.36
N SER A 52 31.29 -47.32 39.75
CA SER A 52 30.18 -48.26 39.65
C SER A 52 29.81 -48.86 41.01
N GLN A 53 29.50 -48.03 41.99
CA GLN A 53 28.79 -48.46 43.20
C GLN A 53 27.32 -48.50 42.84
N LYS A 54 26.73 -49.71 42.84
CA LYS A 54 25.27 -49.89 42.89
C LYS A 54 24.78 -49.15 44.13
N ARG A 55 24.40 -47.88 43.99
CA ARG A 55 23.70 -47.14 45.05
C ARG A 55 22.49 -47.98 45.41
N ASN A 56 22.29 -48.19 46.69
CA ASN A 56 21.16 -48.94 47.18
C ASN A 56 19.89 -48.26 46.65
N LEU A 57 18.98 -49.02 46.02
CA LEU A 57 17.76 -48.45 45.44
C LEU A 57 16.95 -47.69 46.50
N THR A 58 17.07 -48.10 47.77
CA THR A 58 16.49 -47.43 48.93
C THR A 58 16.99 -45.99 49.09
N ASP A 59 18.27 -45.71 48.81
CA ASP A 59 18.84 -44.36 48.93
C ASP A 59 18.33 -43.44 47.80
N ILE A 60 18.24 -43.96 46.57
CA ILE A 60 17.73 -43.21 45.41
C ILE A 60 16.24 -42.88 45.56
N VAL A 61 15.45 -43.81 46.11
CA VAL A 61 14.01 -43.59 46.35
C VAL A 61 13.77 -42.68 47.54
N SER A 62 14.73 -42.59 48.47
CA SER A 62 14.67 -41.68 49.62
C SER A 62 15.11 -40.26 49.29
N ASP A 63 15.84 -40.06 48.19
CA ASP A 63 16.21 -38.73 47.70
C ASP A 63 14.96 -37.96 47.29
N LYS A 64 14.71 -36.85 47.98
CA LYS A 64 13.61 -35.94 47.65
C LYS A 64 13.95 -35.21 46.36
N PHE A 65 13.07 -35.29 45.36
CA PHE A 65 13.21 -34.49 44.15
C PHE A 65 13.27 -33.00 44.49
N PRO A 66 14.10 -32.22 43.79
CA PRO A 66 14.08 -30.78 43.91
C PRO A 66 12.67 -30.26 43.57
N GLU A 67 12.22 -29.24 44.28
CA GLU A 67 10.92 -28.64 44.04
C GLU A 67 10.91 -28.00 42.64
N PHE A 68 9.92 -28.38 41.84
CA PHE A 68 9.75 -27.83 40.51
C PHE A 68 9.06 -26.48 40.58
N ASP A 69 9.78 -25.42 40.27
CA ASP A 69 9.21 -24.08 40.14
C ASP A 69 8.50 -23.93 38.78
N HIS A 70 7.24 -24.37 38.75
CA HIS A 70 6.38 -24.27 37.57
C HIS A 70 6.14 -22.83 37.11
N ARG A 71 6.25 -21.84 38.01
CA ARG A 71 5.99 -20.43 37.66
C ARG A 71 7.08 -19.90 36.75
N SER A 72 8.33 -20.02 37.15
CA SER A 72 9.45 -19.51 36.37
C SER A 72 9.69 -20.30 35.08
N VAL A 73 9.50 -21.62 35.13
CA VAL A 73 9.82 -22.50 33.98
C VAL A 73 8.70 -22.54 32.95
N VAL A 74 7.44 -22.44 33.36
CA VAL A 74 6.29 -22.64 32.46
C VAL A 74 5.40 -21.42 32.38
N VAL A 75 5.01 -20.79 33.49
CA VAL A 75 4.00 -19.72 33.42
C VAL A 75 4.59 -18.43 32.85
N ASN A 76 5.72 -17.97 33.39
CA ASN A 76 6.30 -16.68 33.02
C ASN A 76 6.67 -16.57 31.53
N PRO A 77 7.29 -17.59 30.88
CA PRO A 77 7.59 -17.49 29.45
C PRO A 77 6.36 -17.32 28.56
N PHE A 78 5.21 -17.91 28.93
CA PHE A 78 3.97 -17.77 28.18
C PHE A 78 3.33 -16.39 28.40
N ASP A 79 3.39 -15.87 29.63
CA ASP A 79 2.90 -14.52 29.92
C ASP A 79 3.76 -13.47 29.18
N GLU A 80 5.08 -13.68 29.14
CA GLU A 80 6.00 -12.85 28.36
C GLU A 80 5.72 -12.95 26.85
N GLU A 81 5.47 -14.14 26.31
CA GLU A 81 5.09 -14.32 24.91
C GLU A 81 3.79 -13.58 24.58
N ALA A 82 2.75 -13.77 25.39
CA ALA A 82 1.45 -13.14 25.19
C ALA A 82 1.56 -11.61 25.21
N LYS A 83 2.44 -11.08 26.06
CA LYS A 83 2.75 -9.65 26.10
C LYS A 83 3.42 -9.19 24.80
N ARG A 84 4.45 -9.91 24.33
CA ARG A 84 5.15 -9.59 23.07
C ARG A 84 4.20 -9.63 21.87
N ASP A 85 3.32 -10.61 21.80
CA ASP A 85 2.31 -10.72 20.74
C ASP A 85 1.34 -9.53 20.74
N THR A 86 0.91 -9.10 21.92
CA THR A 86 0.05 -7.93 22.05
C THR A 86 0.74 -6.66 21.56
N GLU A 87 2.00 -6.45 21.97
CA GLU A 87 2.81 -5.31 21.53
C GLU A 87 3.06 -5.35 20.01
N PHE A 88 3.31 -6.53 19.44
CA PHE A 88 3.49 -6.72 18.01
C PHE A 88 2.22 -6.36 17.22
N HIS A 89 1.05 -6.86 17.65
CA HIS A 89 -0.23 -6.52 17.03
C HIS A 89 -0.53 -5.03 17.09
N GLN A 90 -0.25 -4.38 18.23
CA GLN A 90 -0.43 -2.93 18.36
C GLN A 90 0.45 -2.16 17.37
N LYS A 91 1.73 -2.51 17.29
CA LYS A 91 2.67 -1.88 16.36
C LYS A 91 2.29 -2.11 14.89
N LEU A 92 1.84 -3.32 14.56
CA LEU A 92 1.39 -3.64 13.20
C LEU A 92 0.17 -2.80 12.82
N ASN A 93 -0.80 -2.67 13.72
CA ASN A 93 -1.99 -1.85 13.49
C ASN A 93 -1.64 -0.37 13.32
N GLU A 94 -0.69 0.14 14.12
CA GLU A 94 -0.18 1.51 13.99
C GLU A 94 0.45 1.74 12.61
N MET A 95 1.36 0.86 12.19
CA MET A 95 2.01 0.94 10.88
C MET A 95 1.02 0.85 9.72
N LEU A 96 0.01 -0.02 9.83
CA LEU A 96 -1.01 -0.16 8.79
C LEU A 96 -1.86 1.11 8.68
N LEU A 97 -2.28 1.67 9.82
CA LEU A 97 -3.08 2.88 9.84
C LEU A 97 -2.29 4.06 9.25
N ASP A 98 -1.01 4.20 9.60
CA ASP A 98 -0.14 5.24 9.07
C ASP A 98 -0.03 5.16 7.54
N LEU A 99 0.26 3.97 7.01
CA LEU A 99 0.32 3.72 5.56
C LEU A 99 -1.01 4.06 4.86
N MET A 100 -2.14 3.69 5.45
CA MET A 100 -3.46 4.00 4.89
C MET A 100 -3.71 5.52 4.86
N MET A 101 -3.31 6.24 5.90
CA MET A 101 -3.46 7.68 6.00
C MET A 101 -2.55 8.41 4.99
N GLU A 102 -1.29 8.01 4.87
CA GLU A 102 -0.36 8.56 3.87
C GLU A 102 -0.87 8.33 2.45
N PHE A 103 -1.32 7.10 2.14
CA PHE A 103 -1.87 6.78 0.83
C PHE A 103 -3.14 7.60 0.54
N HIS A 104 -4.03 7.76 1.52
CA HIS A 104 -5.22 8.59 1.37
C HIS A 104 -4.86 10.06 1.13
N ALA A 105 -3.92 10.61 1.91
CA ALA A 105 -3.45 11.99 1.71
C ALA A 105 -2.85 12.19 0.32
N TRP A 106 -2.02 11.25 -0.14
CA TRP A 106 -1.39 11.33 -1.46
C TRP A 106 -2.40 11.20 -2.61
N SER A 107 -3.31 10.23 -2.52
CA SER A 107 -4.34 9.98 -3.54
C SER A 107 -5.37 11.11 -3.62
N THR A 108 -5.64 11.82 -2.52
CA THR A 108 -6.55 12.98 -2.53
C THR A 108 -5.87 14.27 -2.97
N ALA A 109 -4.61 14.49 -2.63
CA ALA A 109 -3.87 15.69 -3.02
C ALA A 109 -3.53 15.71 -4.52
N ARG A 110 -3.23 14.54 -5.11
CA ARG A 110 -2.73 14.45 -6.48
C ARG A 110 -3.72 14.93 -7.56
N PRO A 111 -5.00 14.52 -7.58
CA PRO A 111 -5.96 15.01 -8.56
C PRO A 111 -6.14 16.53 -8.52
N ALA A 112 -6.13 17.12 -7.32
CA ALA A 112 -6.21 18.57 -7.17
C ALA A 112 -4.97 19.29 -7.73
N GLN A 113 -3.78 18.74 -7.49
CA GLN A 113 -2.54 19.27 -8.06
C GLN A 113 -2.53 19.18 -9.59
N GLU A 114 -2.91 18.04 -10.15
CA GLU A 114 -2.98 17.83 -11.60
C GLU A 114 -4.00 18.77 -12.26
N ALA A 115 -5.17 18.95 -11.64
CA ALA A 115 -6.19 19.90 -12.12
C ALA A 115 -5.69 21.35 -12.07
N ASN A 116 -5.03 21.76 -10.99
CA ASN A 116 -4.46 23.11 -10.89
C ASN A 116 -3.37 23.34 -11.94
N GLN A 117 -2.48 22.38 -12.15
CA GLN A 117 -1.44 22.46 -13.18
C GLN A 117 -2.03 22.60 -14.60
N ALA A 118 -3.10 21.86 -14.88
CA ALA A 118 -3.81 21.95 -16.14
C ALA A 118 -4.47 23.33 -16.31
N ALA A 119 -5.11 23.86 -15.26
CA ALA A 119 -5.72 25.18 -15.26
C ALA A 119 -4.67 26.30 -15.48
N GLU A 120 -3.53 26.25 -14.78
CA GLU A 120 -2.43 27.21 -14.96
C GLU A 120 -1.85 27.17 -16.38
N THR A 121 -1.78 25.98 -16.99
CA THR A 121 -1.32 25.82 -18.37
C THR A 121 -2.29 26.50 -19.34
N LEU A 122 -3.59 26.26 -19.18
CA LEU A 122 -4.63 26.90 -20.01
C LEU A 122 -4.64 28.42 -19.82
N GLU A 123 -4.51 28.92 -18.59
CA GLU A 123 -4.45 30.36 -18.31
C GLU A 123 -3.25 31.01 -19.01
N ARG A 124 -2.09 30.34 -19.01
CA ARG A 124 -0.91 30.82 -19.72
C ARG A 124 -1.12 30.87 -21.24
N GLU A 125 -1.76 29.85 -21.82
CA GLU A 125 -2.09 29.81 -23.25
C GLU A 125 -3.08 30.91 -23.64
N ILE A 126 -4.14 31.11 -22.85
CA ILE A 126 -5.11 32.20 -23.06
C ILE A 126 -4.41 33.56 -23.04
N LYS A 127 -3.52 33.77 -22.06
CA LYS A 127 -2.75 35.02 -21.96
C LYS A 127 -1.85 35.23 -23.19
N ALA A 128 -1.17 34.18 -23.65
CA ALA A 128 -0.34 34.24 -24.84
C ALA A 128 -1.15 34.58 -26.10
N ILE A 129 -2.34 34.00 -26.27
CA ILE A 129 -3.24 34.32 -27.39
C ILE A 129 -3.69 35.78 -27.32
N MET A 130 -4.10 36.25 -26.14
CA MET A 130 -4.54 37.64 -25.95
C MET A 130 -3.43 38.65 -26.25
N ASP A 131 -2.19 38.35 -25.88
CA ASP A 131 -1.03 39.18 -26.20
C ASP A 131 -0.76 39.21 -27.73
N LEU A 132 -0.87 38.07 -28.41
CA LEU A 132 -0.75 37.99 -29.87
C LEU A 132 -1.86 38.75 -30.61
N GLU A 133 -3.12 38.63 -30.16
CA GLU A 133 -4.26 39.36 -30.73
C GLU A 133 -4.07 40.87 -30.58
N LYS A 134 -3.57 41.31 -29.42
CA LYS A 134 -3.26 42.71 -29.13
C LYS A 134 -2.18 43.26 -30.07
N GLU A 135 -1.20 42.45 -30.46
CA GLU A 135 -0.18 42.83 -31.44
C GLU A 135 -0.75 42.91 -32.87
N GLN A 136 -1.57 41.95 -33.28
CA GLN A 136 -2.21 41.95 -34.61
C GLN A 136 -3.17 43.13 -34.80
N GLY A 137 -3.97 43.47 -33.78
CA GLY A 137 -4.91 44.59 -33.82
C GLY A 137 -4.24 45.96 -33.98
N ARG A 138 -2.96 46.11 -33.61
CA ARG A 138 -2.19 47.35 -33.77
C ARG A 138 -1.55 47.50 -35.16
N SER A 139 -1.38 46.40 -35.88
CA SER A 139 -0.83 46.39 -37.24
C SER A 139 -1.86 46.81 -38.31
N SER A 140 -3.16 46.74 -37.99
CA SER A 140 -4.26 47.05 -38.91
C SER A 140 -4.37 48.53 -39.31
N LEU A 141 -3.90 49.47 -38.48
CA LEU A 141 -4.00 50.92 -38.78
C LEU A 141 -2.91 51.41 -39.75
N GLN A 142 -1.90 50.60 -40.09
CA GLN A 142 -0.84 50.96 -41.05
C GLN A 142 -0.89 50.17 -42.37
N SER A 143 -1.75 49.15 -42.48
CA SER A 143 -1.85 48.30 -43.69
C SER A 143 -3.16 48.48 -44.45
N SER A 144 -3.67 49.71 -44.51
CA SER A 144 -4.72 50.09 -45.46
C SER A 144 -4.10 50.71 -46.72
N SER A 145 -3.28 49.94 -47.46
CA SER A 145 -2.98 50.24 -48.87
C SER A 145 -2.29 49.10 -49.62
N VAL A 146 -2.87 47.91 -49.74
CA VAL A 146 -2.62 47.05 -50.94
C VAL A 146 -3.70 45.98 -51.16
N ALA A 147 -4.49 46.22 -52.22
CA ALA A 147 -5.11 45.29 -53.16
C ALA A 147 -5.42 43.83 -52.74
N PHE A 148 -6.68 43.62 -52.39
CA PHE A 148 -7.63 42.65 -52.97
C PHE A 148 -7.12 41.88 -54.22
N PHE A 149 -6.62 40.65 -54.10
CA PHE A 149 -6.70 39.59 -55.15
C PHE A 149 -6.23 38.23 -54.61
N GLY A 150 -7.10 37.21 -54.66
CA GLY A 150 -6.67 35.80 -54.71
C GLY A 150 -7.01 34.94 -53.48
N ARG A 151 -8.08 34.13 -53.60
CA ARG A 151 -8.41 33.00 -52.71
C ARG A 151 -7.28 31.93 -52.70
N PRO A 152 -7.23 31.05 -51.69
CA PRO A 152 -7.77 29.72 -51.97
C PRO A 152 -8.63 29.12 -50.84
N LEU A 153 -9.64 28.35 -51.30
CA LEU A 153 -10.27 27.24 -50.60
C LEU A 153 -9.19 26.24 -50.15
N PHE A 154 -9.30 25.68 -48.94
CA PHE A 154 -9.52 24.24 -48.70
C PHE A 154 -9.55 23.99 -47.18
N ARG A 155 -10.76 23.83 -46.66
CA ARG A 155 -11.08 23.42 -45.29
C ARG A 155 -11.23 21.91 -45.29
N SER A 156 -10.17 21.17 -44.96
CA SER A 156 -10.26 19.73 -44.70
C SER A 156 -10.65 19.49 -43.25
N HIS A 157 -11.80 18.85 -43.11
CA HIS A 157 -12.46 18.45 -41.88
C HIS A 157 -11.77 17.20 -41.31
N VAL A 158 -11.12 17.30 -40.15
CA VAL A 158 -10.65 16.12 -39.41
C VAL A 158 -11.72 15.76 -38.37
N PRO A 159 -12.35 14.58 -38.44
CA PRO A 159 -13.40 14.20 -37.50
C PRO A 159 -12.83 13.92 -36.11
N LEU A 160 -13.26 14.72 -35.14
CA LEU A 160 -12.99 14.67 -33.69
C LEU A 160 -13.62 13.43 -32.98
N SER A 161 -13.52 12.23 -33.57
CA SER A 161 -14.28 11.06 -33.10
C SER A 161 -13.50 10.09 -32.19
N TYR A 162 -12.20 10.29 -31.94
CA TYR A 162 -11.39 9.29 -31.21
C TYR A 162 -10.88 9.70 -29.82
N PHE A 163 -11.15 10.91 -29.33
CA PHE A 163 -10.57 11.37 -28.06
C PHE A 163 -11.35 11.01 -26.78
N ILE A 164 -12.54 10.39 -26.86
CA ILE A 164 -13.35 10.09 -25.65
C ILE A 164 -13.20 8.64 -25.15
N LEU A 165 -12.58 7.73 -25.89
CA LEU A 165 -12.40 6.34 -25.43
C LEU A 165 -11.16 6.09 -24.56
N GLY A 166 -10.28 7.08 -24.37
CA GLY A 166 -9.02 6.91 -23.63
C GLY A 166 -9.06 7.28 -22.13
N VAL A 167 -10.04 8.06 -21.68
CA VAL A 167 -10.03 8.61 -20.30
C VAL A 167 -10.89 7.77 -19.34
N VAL A 168 -11.76 6.90 -19.84
CA VAL A 168 -12.65 6.09 -18.98
C VAL A 168 -12.00 4.76 -18.53
N LEU A 169 -10.83 4.38 -19.08
CA LEU A 169 -10.22 3.07 -18.78
C LEU A 169 -9.13 3.09 -17.69
N THR A 170 -8.89 4.23 -17.04
CA THR A 170 -7.92 4.32 -15.91
C THR A 170 -8.60 4.47 -14.54
N CYS A 171 -9.93 4.35 -14.49
CA CYS A 171 -10.71 4.33 -13.26
C CYS A 171 -11.55 3.05 -13.18
N HIS A 172 -10.88 1.90 -13.10
CA HIS A 172 -11.46 0.69 -12.51
C HIS A 172 -10.36 -0.21 -11.95
#